data_AF-A0AA35RKY0-F1
#
_entry.id   AF-A0AA35RKY0-F1
#
_cell.length_a   1.000
_cell.length_b   1.000
_cell.length_c   1.000
_cell.angle_alpha   90.00
_cell.angle_beta   90.00
_cell.angle_gamma   90.00
#
_symmetry.space_group_name_H-M   'P 1'
#
loop_
_entity.id
_entity.type
_entity.pdbx_description
1 polymer ?
#
loop_
_entity_poly.entity_id
_entity_poly.type
_entity_poly.pdbx_seq_one_letter_code
_entity_poly.pdbx_strand_id
1 'polypeptide(L)'
;MEGAIKTFVLVMLGGGILGISGIPILSVELGIAFSVLALGIAIALEKKLSPLLAMVFVGFFAIFHGHAHGTEMPSLSKPVFYACGFVLGTAGIHIAGVLIGIIADRYKEGGQLLRYAGAGIAGIGFHLIIG
;
A
#
# COMPACT_ATOMS: atom_id res chain seq x y z
N MET A 1 14.49 -3.10 -3.94
CA MET A 1 13.17 -2.43 -4.09
C MET A 1 12.29 -3.10 -5.14
N GLU A 2 12.83 -3.54 -6.28
CA GLU A 2 12.02 -4.14 -7.37
C GLU A 2 11.11 -5.30 -6.93
N GLY A 3 11.55 -6.13 -5.97
CA GLY A 3 10.75 -7.23 -5.43
C GLY A 3 9.50 -6.79 -4.66
N ALA A 4 9.53 -5.65 -3.96
CA ALA A 4 8.42 -5.22 -3.11
C ALA A 4 7.16 -4.86 -3.91
N ILE A 5 7.32 -4.18 -5.06
CA ILE A 5 6.19 -3.82 -5.92
C ILE A 5 5.54 -5.08 -6.49
N LYS A 6 6.35 -6.01 -7.01
CA LYS A 6 5.85 -7.28 -7.57
C LYS A 6 5.14 -8.09 -6.50
N THR A 7 5.73 -8.20 -5.31
CA THR A 7 5.12 -8.88 -4.17
C THR A 7 3.79 -8.24 -3.79
N PHE A 8 3.73 -6.92 -3.67
CA PHE A 8 2.48 -6.22 -3.34
C PHE A 8 1.40 -6.51 -4.38
N VAL A 9 1.68 -6.31 -5.67
CA VAL A 9 0.69 -6.51 -6.75
C VAL A 9 0.19 -7.96 -6.80
N LEU A 10 1.09 -8.95 -6.73
CA LEU A 10 0.71 -10.36 -6.80
C LEU A 10 -0.12 -10.80 -5.59
N VAL A 11 0.27 -10.39 -4.38
CA VAL A 11 -0.47 -10.73 -3.17
C VAL A 11 -1.81 -9.98 -3.12
N MET A 12 -1.84 -8.74 -3.59
CA MET A 12 -3.07 -7.94 -3.72
C MET A 12 -4.08 -8.59 -4.67
N LEU A 13 -3.63 -9.15 -5.79
CA LEU A 13 -4.51 -9.94 -6.68
C LEU A 13 -5.10 -11.15 -5.95
N GLY A 14 -4.29 -11.85 -5.15
CA GLY A 14 -4.76 -12.92 -4.27
C GLY A 14 -5.83 -12.44 -3.27
N GLY A 15 -5.58 -11.32 -2.59
CA GLY A 15 -6.57 -10.66 -1.72
C GLY A 15 -7.85 -10.31 -2.46
N GLY A 16 -7.74 -9.79 -3.69
CA GLY A 16 -8.88 -9.50 -4.56
C GLY A 16 -9.72 -10.74 -4.88
N ILE A 17 -9.08 -11.87 -5.17
CA ILE A 17 -9.79 -13.14 -5.38
C ILE A 17 -10.55 -13.56 -4.12
N LEU A 18 -9.96 -13.40 -2.93
CA LEU A 18 -10.66 -13.68 -1.66
C LEU A 18 -11.90 -12.78 -1.49
N GLY A 19 -11.78 -11.49 -1.79
CA GLY A 19 -12.89 -10.53 -1.75
C GLY A 19 -14.02 -10.88 -2.73
N ILE A 20 -13.67 -11.18 -3.99
CA ILE A 20 -14.64 -11.60 -5.02
C ILE A 20 -15.35 -12.90 -4.60
N SER A 21 -14.62 -13.81 -3.96
CA SER A 21 -15.16 -15.10 -3.50
C SER A 21 -16.02 -14.97 -2.23
N GLY A 22 -16.16 -13.76 -1.68
CA GLY A 22 -16.94 -13.52 -0.47
C GLY A 22 -16.33 -14.13 0.80
N ILE A 23 -15.04 -14.48 0.79
CA ILE A 23 -14.35 -15.03 1.95
C ILE A 23 -14.07 -13.87 2.91
N PRO A 24 -14.68 -13.83 4.11
CA PRO A 24 -14.52 -12.70 5.01
C PRO A 24 -13.10 -12.67 5.60
N ILE A 25 -12.52 -11.48 5.65
CA ILE A 25 -11.29 -11.19 6.41
C ILE A 25 -11.66 -10.29 7.57
N LEU A 26 -11.11 -10.60 8.75
CA LEU A 26 -11.36 -9.80 9.95
C LEU A 26 -10.76 -8.40 9.77
N SER A 27 -11.58 -7.38 10.00
CA SER A 27 -11.13 -5.99 10.19
C SER A 27 -10.31 -5.42 9.02
N VAL A 28 -10.85 -5.53 7.79
CA VAL A 28 -10.17 -5.08 6.56
C VAL A 28 -9.75 -3.61 6.61
N GLU A 29 -10.65 -2.73 7.03
CA GLU A 29 -10.39 -1.29 7.14
C GLU A 29 -9.27 -0.99 8.15
N LEU A 30 -9.26 -1.68 9.30
CA LEU A 30 -8.18 -1.55 10.28
C LEU A 30 -6.85 -2.05 9.71
N GLY A 31 -6.84 -3.16 8.96
CA GLY A 31 -5.65 -3.63 8.26
C GLY A 31 -5.08 -2.57 7.30
N ILE A 32 -5.96 -1.91 6.55
CA ILE A 32 -5.59 -0.78 5.68
C ILE A 32 -5.05 0.40 6.51
N ALA A 33 -5.74 0.81 7.58
CA ALA A 33 -5.32 1.92 8.43
C ALA A 33 -3.95 1.68 9.08
N PHE A 34 -3.71 0.47 9.60
CA PHE A 34 -2.40 0.06 10.13
C PHE A 34 -1.31 0.07 9.06
N SER A 35 -1.62 -0.28 7.80
CA SER A 35 -0.66 -0.20 6.70
C SER A 35 -0.18 1.24 6.47
N VAL A 36 -1.11 2.21 6.51
CA VAL A 36 -0.82 3.64 6.34
C VAL A 36 0.02 4.14 7.50
N LEU A 37 -0.38 3.84 8.74
CA LEU A 37 0.35 4.21 9.94
C LEU A 37 1.79 3.67 9.90
N ALA A 38 1.94 2.37 9.67
CA ALA A 38 3.25 1.72 9.76
C ALA A 38 4.18 2.10 8.60
N LEU A 39 3.66 2.29 7.37
CA LEU A 39 4.44 2.85 6.27
C LEU A 39 4.87 4.29 6.55
N GLY A 40 3.97 5.13 7.06
CA GLY A 40 4.26 6.51 7.45
C GLY A 40 5.38 6.58 8.50
N ILE A 41 5.31 5.75 9.54
CA ILE A 41 6.35 5.64 10.56
C ILE A 41 7.68 5.20 9.95
N ALA A 42 7.68 4.20 9.07
CA ALA A 42 8.90 3.72 8.41
C ALA A 42 9.59 4.83 7.61
N ILE A 43 8.81 5.67 6.91
CA ILE A 43 9.30 6.83 6.16
C ILE A 43 9.78 7.93 7.11
N ALA A 44 9.01 8.27 8.15
CA ALA A 44 9.33 9.32 9.12
C ALA A 44 10.64 9.06 9.89
N LEU A 45 10.90 7.79 10.20
CA LEU A 45 12.10 7.32 10.87
C LEU A 45 13.25 7.02 9.90
N GLU A 46 13.05 7.20 8.60
CA GLU A 46 14.05 6.93 7.55
C GLU A 46 14.64 5.51 7.65
N LYS A 47 13.82 4.54 8.04
CA LYS A 47 14.29 3.21 8.40
C LYS A 47 14.64 2.41 7.15
N LYS A 48 15.93 2.09 6.98
CA LYS A 48 16.41 1.17 5.94
C LYS A 48 16.05 -0.27 6.32
N LEU A 49 14.95 -0.78 5.78
CA LEU A 49 14.52 -2.17 5.98
C LEU A 49 15.28 -3.10 5.04
N SER A 50 15.54 -4.33 5.48
CA SER A 50 16.05 -5.37 4.58
C SER A 50 15.01 -5.65 3.48
N PRO A 51 15.42 -6.02 2.25
CA PRO A 51 14.48 -6.28 1.16
C PRO A 51 13.44 -7.34 1.50
N LEU A 52 13.83 -8.39 2.24
CA LEU A 52 12.92 -9.43 2.69
C LEU A 52 11.85 -8.89 3.64
N LEU A 53 12.25 -8.10 4.64
CA LEU A 53 11.32 -7.53 5.61
C LEU A 53 10.33 -6.57 4.94
N ALA A 54 10.81 -5.77 3.98
CA ALA A 54 9.95 -4.91 3.18
C ALA A 54 8.93 -5.74 2.38
N MET A 55 9.36 -6.82 1.71
CA MET A 55 8.45 -7.69 0.93
C MET A 55 7.40 -8.38 1.82
N VAL A 56 7.80 -8.91 2.98
CA VAL A 56 6.86 -9.53 3.94
C VAL A 56 5.83 -8.51 4.42
N PHE A 57 6.31 -7.33 4.81
CA PHE A 57 5.46 -6.26 5.32
C PHE A 57 4.44 -5.79 4.28
N VAL A 58 4.89 -5.42 3.07
CA VAL A 58 3.98 -4.95 2.01
C VAL A 58 3.05 -6.07 1.54
N GLY A 59 3.55 -7.31 1.43
CA GLY A 59 2.73 -8.46 1.04
C GLY A 59 1.62 -8.74 2.04
N PHE A 60 1.91 -8.73 3.34
CA PHE A 60 0.89 -8.89 4.38
C PHE A 60 -0.23 -7.86 4.25
N PHE A 61 0.11 -6.57 4.13
CA PHE A 61 -0.91 -5.53 4.01
C PHE A 61 -1.64 -5.54 2.66
N ALA A 62 -1.00 -6.01 1.59
CA ALA A 62 -1.60 -6.11 0.26
C ALA A 62 -2.86 -6.99 0.24
N ILE A 63 -2.96 -7.97 1.13
CA ILE A 63 -4.14 -8.84 1.28
C ILE A 63 -5.38 -8.00 1.58
N PHE A 64 -5.30 -7.08 2.55
CA PHE A 64 -6.43 -6.26 2.99
C PHE A 64 -6.88 -5.28 1.91
N HIS A 65 -5.92 -4.60 1.28
CA HIS A 65 -6.21 -3.71 0.15
C HIS A 65 -6.87 -4.48 -1.01
N GLY A 66 -6.30 -5.62 -1.38
CA GLY A 66 -6.84 -6.49 -2.43
C GLY A 66 -8.25 -6.94 -2.10
N HIS A 67 -8.49 -7.40 -0.86
CA HIS A 67 -9.79 -7.88 -0.39
C HIS A 67 -10.87 -6.79 -0.46
N ALA A 68 -10.57 -5.57 -0.02
CA ALA A 68 -11.50 -4.45 -0.10
C ALA A 68 -11.95 -4.19 -1.55
N HIS A 69 -10.99 -4.04 -2.48
CA HIS A 69 -11.29 -3.86 -3.90
C HIS A 69 -12.03 -5.05 -4.52
N GLY A 70 -11.64 -6.27 -4.15
CA GLY A 70 -12.30 -7.50 -4.62
C GLY A 70 -13.74 -7.62 -4.15
N THR A 71 -14.05 -7.12 -2.96
CA THR A 71 -15.41 -7.13 -2.40
C THR A 71 -16.34 -6.17 -3.15
N GLU A 72 -15.83 -4.99 -3.54
CA GLU A 72 -16.61 -3.99 -4.28
C GLU A 72 -16.80 -4.36 -5.75
N MET A 73 -15.80 -5.01 -6.36
CA MET A 73 -15.71 -5.24 -7.80
C MET A 73 -16.94 -5.92 -8.45
N PRO A 74 -17.56 -6.97 -7.87
CA PRO A 74 -18.73 -7.63 -8.46
C PRO A 74 -19.97 -6.73 -8.57
N SER A 75 -20.07 -5.69 -7.75
CA SER A 75 -21.21 -4.75 -7.74
C SER A 75 -21.15 -3.71 -8.86
N LEU A 76 -20.01 -3.61 -9.55
CA LEU A 76 -19.75 -2.61 -10.58
C LEU A 76 -20.30 -3.04 -11.95
N SER A 77 -20.70 -2.07 -12.76
CA SER A 77 -21.21 -2.31 -14.12
C SER A 77 -20.17 -2.86 -15.10
N LYS A 78 -18.87 -2.64 -14.84
CA LYS A 78 -17.75 -3.11 -15.69
C LYS A 78 -16.58 -3.66 -14.84
N PRO A 79 -16.71 -4.84 -14.21
CA PRO A 79 -15.72 -5.39 -13.27
C PRO A 79 -14.33 -5.59 -13.87
N VAL A 80 -14.25 -6.06 -15.13
CA VAL A 80 -12.97 -6.31 -15.81
C VAL A 80 -12.17 -5.02 -16.03
N PHE A 81 -12.84 -3.95 -16.46
CA PHE A 81 -12.18 -2.65 -16.65
C PHE A 81 -11.70 -2.05 -15.32
N TYR A 82 -12.50 -2.24 -14.26
CA TYR A 82 -12.09 -1.87 -12.91
C TYR A 82 -10.83 -2.64 -12.50
N ALA A 83 -10.77 -3.96 -12.68
CA ALA A 83 -9.60 -4.77 -12.35
C ALA A 83 -8.34 -4.33 -13.11
N CYS A 84 -8.46 -4.05 -14.41
CA CYS A 84 -7.34 -3.53 -15.21
C CYS A 84 -6.87 -2.16 -14.72
N GLY A 85 -7.79 -1.22 -14.52
CA GLY A 85 -7.48 0.13 -14.03
C GLY A 85 -6.88 0.11 -12.63
N PHE A 86 -7.39 -0.78 -11.78
CA PHE A 86 -6.88 -1.04 -10.44
C PHE A 86 -5.42 -1.51 -10.46
N VAL A 87 -5.10 -2.58 -11.19
CA VAL A 87 -3.73 -3.11 -11.28
C VAL A 87 -2.77 -2.06 -11.84
N LEU A 88 -3.17 -1.36 -12.90
CA LEU A 88 -2.37 -0.30 -13.51
C LEU A 88 -2.18 0.89 -12.57
N GLY A 89 -3.23 1.30 -11.86
CA GLY A 89 -3.18 2.38 -10.87
C GLY A 89 -2.26 2.02 -9.71
N THR A 90 -2.38 0.81 -9.16
CA THR A 90 -1.49 0.31 -8.10
C THR A 90 -0.05 0.32 -8.56
N ALA A 91 0.26 -0.24 -9.73
CA ALA A 91 1.61 -0.23 -10.28
C ALA A 91 2.13 1.20 -10.49
N GLY A 92 1.28 2.09 -11.03
CA GLY A 92 1.61 3.49 -11.27
C GLY A 92 1.96 4.26 -10.00
N ILE A 93 1.15 4.14 -8.94
CA ILE A 93 1.41 4.81 -7.66
C ILE A 93 2.70 4.27 -7.01
N HIS A 94 2.95 2.96 -7.10
CA HIS A 94 4.20 2.38 -6.58
C HIS A 94 5.43 2.90 -7.33
N ILE A 95 5.38 2.97 -8.66
CA ILE A 95 6.44 3.54 -9.49
C ILE A 95 6.65 5.01 -9.13
N ALA A 96 5.56 5.79 -8.99
CA ALA A 96 5.63 7.19 -8.59
C ALA A 96 6.32 7.35 -7.23
N GLY A 97 5.99 6.52 -6.24
CA GLY A 97 6.64 6.52 -4.93
C GLY A 97 8.14 6.23 -5.00
N VAL A 98 8.55 5.27 -5.84
CA VAL A 98 9.99 4.99 -6.10
C VAL A 98 10.68 6.21 -6.73
N LEU A 99 10.05 6.83 -7.74
CA LEU A 99 10.60 8.00 -8.39
C LEU A 99 10.74 9.18 -7.42
N ILE A 100 9.74 9.42 -6.58
CA ILE A 100 9.80 10.44 -5.51
C ILE A 100 10.99 10.17 -4.58
N GLY A 101 11.19 8.93 -4.15
CA GLY A 101 12.35 8.55 -3.33
C GLY A 101 13.70 8.80 -4.02
N ILE A 102 13.83 8.40 -5.29
CA ILE A 102 15.04 8.62 -6.10
C ILE A 102 15.30 10.12 -6.30
N ILE A 103 14.26 10.92 -6.54
CA ILE A 103 14.38 12.36 -6.73
C ILE A 103 14.80 13.01 -5.41
N ALA A 104 14.17 12.65 -4.29
CA ALA A 104 14.50 13.20 -2.97
C ALA A 104 15.95 12.96 -2.58
N ASP A 105 16.53 11.80 -2.92
CA ASP A 105 17.95 11.48 -2.66
C ASP A 105 18.93 12.40 -3.39
N ARG A 106 18.48 13.10 -4.45
CA ARG A 106 19.30 14.06 -5.22
C ARG A 106 19.34 15.46 -4.60
N TYR A 107 18.48 15.77 -3.65
CA TYR A 107 18.40 17.09 -3.02
C TYR A 107 18.84 17.03 -1.55
N LYS A 108 19.59 18.05 -1.11
CA LYS A 108 20.10 18.13 0.28
C LYS A 108 19.00 18.02 1.35
N GLU A 109 17.82 18.55 1.07
CA GLU A 109 16.67 18.58 2.00
C GLU A 109 15.64 17.48 1.72
N GLY A 110 15.82 16.67 0.67
CA GLY A 110 14.81 15.72 0.22
C GLY A 110 14.48 14.65 1.27
N GLY A 111 15.49 14.14 1.98
CA GLY A 111 15.28 13.21 3.09
C GLY A 111 14.43 13.79 4.21
N GLN A 112 14.66 15.04 4.59
CA GLN A 112 13.88 15.71 5.64
C GLN A 112 12.43 15.96 5.19
N LEU A 113 12.22 16.35 3.93
CA LEU A 113 10.88 16.49 3.36
C LEU A 113 10.11 15.16 3.36
N LEU A 114 10.76 14.07 2.96
CA LEU A 114 10.15 12.73 3.02
C LEU A 114 9.78 12.35 4.44
N ARG A 115 10.62 12.67 5.43
CA ARG A 115 10.32 12.37 6.84
C ARG A 115 9.10 13.14 7.35
N TYR A 116 8.95 14.42 6.99
CA TYR A 116 7.73 15.18 7.31
C TYR A 116 6.49 14.62 6.63
N ALA A 117 6.60 14.24 5.35
CA ALA A 117 5.51 13.56 4.65
C ALA A 117 5.14 12.23 5.33
N GLY A 118 6.15 11.43 5.72
CA GLY A 118 5.96 10.20 6.47
C GLY A 118 5.27 10.42 7.81
N ALA A 119 5.64 11.47 8.55
CA ALA A 119 4.98 11.83 9.81
C ALA A 119 3.52 12.24 9.58
N GLY A 120 3.22 12.98 8.52
CA GLY A 120 1.84 13.30 8.12
C GLY A 120 1.04 12.06 7.76
N ILE A 121 1.60 11.14 6.98
CA ILE A 121 0.98 9.86 6.62
C ILE A 121 0.73 9.02 7.89
N ALA A 122 1.68 8.96 8.81
CA ALA A 122 1.52 8.28 10.09
C ALA A 122 0.39 8.89 10.92
N GLY A 123 0.30 10.22 10.97
CA GLY A 123 -0.80 10.92 11.64
C GLY A 123 -2.17 10.58 11.05
N ILE A 124 -2.29 10.53 9.72
CA ILE A 124 -3.50 10.10 9.03
C ILE A 124 -3.83 8.64 9.39
N GLY A 125 -2.86 7.73 9.32
CA GLY A 125 -3.07 6.34 9.67
C GLY A 125 -3.51 6.16 11.14
N PHE A 126 -2.94 6.95 12.06
CA PHE A 126 -3.36 6.95 13.45
C PHE A 126 -4.80 7.42 13.61
N HIS A 127 -5.18 8.54 12.96
CA HIS A 127 -6.55 9.03 12.96
C HIS A 127 -7.54 7.99 12.41
N LEU A 128 -7.19 7.32 11.30
CA LEU A 128 -8.04 6.25 10.73
C LEU A 128 -8.25 5.06 11.69
N ILE A 129 -7.34 4.82 12.64
CA ILE A 129 -7.49 3.75 13.63
C ILE A 129 -8.43 4.15 14.77
N ILE A 130 -8.42 5.43 15.17
CA ILE A 130 -9.18 5.90 16.34
C ILE A 130 -10.54 6.53 16.00
N GLY A 131 -10.77 6.91 14.73
CA GLY A 131 -11.94 7.68 14.29
C GLY A 131 -11.83 9.17 14.61
#